data_AF-X1NSG7-F1
#
_entry.id   AF-X1NSG7-F1
#
_cell.length_a   1.000
_cell.length_b   1.000
_cell.length_c   1.000
_cell.angle_alpha   90.00
_cell.angle_beta   90.00
_cell.angle_gamma   90.00
#
_symmetry.space_group_name_H-M   'P 1'
#
loop_
_entity.id
_entity.type
_entity.pdbx_description
1 polymer ?
#
loop_
_entity_poly.entity_id
_entity_poly.type
_entity_poly.pdbx_seq_one_letter_code
_entity_poly.pdbx_strand_id
1 'polypeptide(L)'
;AEFALCFYLGELNSENYSIVDVNSLYPFVMRSNSYPVKYVTQTKGITTGALRYYLKDKSVIAKVLIDTDEPAYAVRRERTIFPVGRFWVTLTTPELKYAFQHNHIVKVEQAVIYEQADIFSSYVDRFYKLRQEFRSAGVAEYVELCKKFLNSLYGKFGQKADVWVKIGDCPDEPDRVEMELLEITERLKPEGINVFIVKTLEAGLDFLKQYFV
;
A
#
# COMPACT_ATOMS: atom_id res chain seq x y z
N ALA A 1 16.99 9.71 -24.58
CA ALA A 1 16.60 9.29 -23.22
C ALA A 1 15.67 8.10 -23.38
N GLU A 2 16.09 6.90 -22.99
CA GLU A 2 15.25 5.71 -23.05
C GLU A 2 14.13 5.83 -22.00
N PHE A 3 12.91 6.05 -22.48
CA PHE A 3 11.72 5.94 -21.66
C PHE A 3 11.24 4.49 -21.75
N ALA A 4 11.38 3.73 -20.67
CA ALA A 4 10.73 2.43 -20.55
C ALA A 4 9.23 2.66 -20.29
N LEU A 5 8.45 2.78 -21.37
CA LEU A 5 7.00 2.66 -21.30
C LEU A 5 6.64 1.18 -21.36
N CYS A 6 5.68 0.77 -20.52
CA CYS A 6 5.23 -0.62 -20.34
C CYS A 6 4.75 -1.32 -21.63
N PHE A 7 4.63 -0.59 -22.76
CA PHE A 7 4.08 -1.08 -24.03
C PHE A 7 4.91 -0.75 -25.28
N TYR A 8 6.03 -0.03 -25.15
CA TYR A 8 6.85 0.36 -26.31
C TYR A 8 8.32 0.52 -25.94
N LEU A 9 9.19 -0.12 -26.72
CA LEU A 9 10.65 -0.03 -26.63
C LEU A 9 11.17 0.42 -28.00
N GLY A 10 11.69 1.64 -28.07
CA GLY A 10 12.22 2.22 -29.31
C GLY A 10 12.20 3.74 -29.31
N GLU A 11 12.69 4.33 -30.40
CA GLU A 11 12.54 5.76 -30.66
C GLU A 11 11.14 6.06 -31.20
N LEU A 12 10.46 7.04 -30.60
CA LEU A 12 9.18 7.51 -31.10
C LEU A 12 9.39 8.18 -32.47
N ASN A 13 8.66 7.72 -33.49
CA ASN A 13 8.74 8.21 -34.87
C ASN A 13 8.30 9.68 -34.97
N SER A 14 8.28 10.26 -36.17
CA SER A 14 7.79 11.64 -36.43
C SER A 14 6.27 11.83 -36.26
N GLU A 15 5.59 10.91 -35.56
CA GLU A 15 4.14 10.94 -35.38
C GLU A 15 3.73 11.81 -34.19
N ASN A 16 2.44 12.17 -34.14
CA ASN A 16 1.91 12.99 -33.06
C ASN A 16 1.60 12.13 -31.83
N TYR A 17 2.40 12.28 -30.78
CA TYR A 17 2.15 11.67 -29.48
C TYR A 17 1.48 12.66 -28.54
N SER A 18 0.48 12.20 -27.80
CA SER A 18 -0.19 12.98 -26.76
C SER A 18 0.09 12.36 -25.40
N ILE A 19 0.52 13.17 -24.44
CA ILE A 19 0.64 12.78 -23.03
C ILE A 19 -0.61 13.26 -22.32
N VAL A 20 -1.33 12.33 -21.68
CA VAL A 20 -2.54 12.62 -20.91
C VAL A 20 -2.23 12.39 -19.43
N ASP A 21 -2.60 13.35 -18.59
CA ASP A 21 -2.48 13.25 -17.13
C ASP A 21 -3.87 13.39 -16.48
N VAL A 22 -4.11 12.60 -15.43
CA VAL A 22 -5.38 12.62 -14.71
C VAL A 22 -5.34 13.72 -13.66
N ASN A 23 -6.24 14.70 -13.79
CA ASN A 23 -6.40 15.75 -12.82
C ASN A 23 -6.72 15.19 -11.42
N SER A 24 -5.77 15.32 -10.49
CA SER A 24 -5.95 14.92 -9.09
C SER A 24 -6.40 13.47 -8.92
N LEU A 25 -5.69 12.53 -9.58
CA LEU A 25 -5.95 11.09 -9.53
C LEU A 25 -6.18 10.56 -8.11
N TYR A 26 -5.23 10.77 -7.18
CA TYR A 26 -5.35 10.24 -5.82
C TYR A 26 -6.56 10.80 -5.06
N PRO A 27 -6.81 12.13 -5.00
CA PRO A 27 -8.03 12.66 -4.42
C PRO A 27 -9.31 12.11 -5.05
N PHE A 28 -9.35 11.94 -6.38
CA PHE A 28 -10.50 11.36 -7.05
C PHE A 28 -10.74 9.91 -6.60
N VAL A 29 -9.70 9.08 -6.57
CA VAL A 29 -9.78 7.70 -6.09
C VAL A 29 -10.23 7.65 -4.63
N MET A 30 -9.64 8.48 -3.76
CA MET A 30 -10.00 8.61 -2.34
C MET A 30 -11.48 8.96 -2.14
N ARG A 31 -12.00 9.88 -2.94
CA ARG A 31 -13.40 10.32 -2.83
C ARG A 31 -14.40 9.28 -3.35
N SER A 32 -14.03 8.53 -4.38
CA SER A 32 -14.97 7.68 -5.14
C SER A 32 -14.99 6.22 -4.70
N ASN A 33 -14.19 5.81 -3.72
CA ASN A 33 -14.07 4.41 -3.32
C ASN A 33 -14.24 4.22 -1.81
N SER A 34 -14.53 2.97 -1.41
CA SER A 34 -14.51 2.54 -0.01
C SER A 34 -13.17 1.90 0.34
N TYR A 35 -12.77 2.04 1.60
CA TYR A 35 -11.46 1.63 2.10
C TYR A 35 -11.58 0.74 3.33
N PRO A 36 -10.62 -0.16 3.58
CA PRO A 36 -10.63 -1.03 4.75
C PRO A 36 -10.54 -0.21 6.04
N VAL A 37 -11.46 -0.43 6.98
CA VAL A 37 -11.53 0.30 8.26
C VAL A 37 -11.38 -0.58 9.49
N LYS A 38 -11.72 -1.86 9.39
CA LYS A 38 -11.70 -2.77 10.54
C LYS A 38 -11.40 -4.19 10.10
N TYR A 39 -10.46 -4.84 10.77
CA TYR A 39 -10.19 -6.27 10.58
C TYR A 39 -11.40 -7.11 11.00
N VAL A 40 -11.80 -8.03 10.13
CA VAL A 40 -12.89 -8.98 10.40
C VAL A 40 -12.32 -10.35 10.73
N THR A 41 -11.57 -10.93 9.78
CA THR A 41 -11.05 -12.29 9.91
C THR A 41 -9.95 -12.56 8.91
N GLN A 42 -9.20 -13.64 9.17
CA GLN A 42 -8.22 -14.23 8.27
C GLN A 42 -8.55 -15.71 8.10
N THR A 43 -8.47 -16.19 6.87
CA THR A 43 -8.80 -17.57 6.54
C THR A 43 -7.80 -18.17 5.57
N LYS A 44 -7.53 -19.46 5.73
CA LYS A 44 -6.71 -20.28 4.82
C LYS A 44 -7.61 -21.25 4.07
N GLY A 45 -7.34 -21.46 2.79
CA GLY A 45 -8.11 -22.40 1.96
C GLY A 45 -9.54 -21.96 1.66
N ILE A 46 -9.82 -20.65 1.63
CA ILE A 46 -11.12 -20.12 1.22
C ILE A 46 -11.43 -20.50 -0.23
N THR A 47 -12.68 -20.88 -0.49
CA THR A 47 -13.14 -21.17 -1.85
C THR A 47 -13.26 -19.89 -2.68
N THR A 48 -13.09 -20.00 -4.00
CA THR A 48 -13.26 -18.87 -4.93
C THR A 48 -14.66 -18.26 -4.84
N GLY A 49 -15.69 -19.09 -4.62
CA GLY A 49 -17.07 -18.65 -4.41
C GLY A 49 -17.24 -17.81 -3.14
N ALA A 50 -16.68 -18.25 -2.01
CA ALA A 50 -16.72 -17.49 -0.77
C ALA A 50 -15.92 -16.18 -0.87
N LEU A 51 -14.75 -16.20 -1.53
CA LEU A 51 -13.96 -14.99 -1.78
C LEU A 51 -14.75 -13.97 -2.62
N ARG A 52 -15.43 -14.43 -3.68
CA ARG A 52 -16.29 -13.60 -4.53
C ARG A 52 -17.47 -13.02 -3.75
N TYR A 53 -18.01 -13.75 -2.78
CA TYR A 53 -19.06 -13.23 -1.90
C TYR A 53 -18.56 -12.05 -1.06
N TYR A 54 -17.41 -12.20 -0.39
CA TYR A 54 -16.83 -11.12 0.43
C TYR A 54 -16.49 -9.86 -0.40
N LEU A 55 -16.07 -10.01 -1.65
CA LEU A 55 -15.73 -8.85 -2.50
C LEU A 55 -16.91 -7.95 -2.87
N LYS A 56 -18.16 -8.36 -2.58
CA LYS A 56 -19.35 -7.53 -2.82
C LYS A 56 -19.39 -6.32 -1.89
N ASP A 57 -19.13 -6.53 -0.61
CA ASP A 57 -19.35 -5.55 0.46
C ASP A 57 -18.18 -5.44 1.46
N LYS A 58 -17.11 -6.22 1.31
CA LYS A 58 -15.90 -6.13 2.13
C LYS A 58 -14.67 -5.77 1.29
N SER A 59 -13.65 -5.25 1.98
CA SER A 59 -12.30 -5.11 1.43
C SER A 59 -11.50 -6.38 1.74
N VAL A 60 -10.79 -6.90 0.73
CA VAL A 60 -10.12 -8.20 0.81
C VAL A 60 -8.70 -8.08 0.29
N ILE A 61 -7.76 -8.70 1.00
CA ILE A 61 -6.39 -8.93 0.53
C ILE A 61 -6.19 -10.44 0.50
N ALA A 62 -5.80 -11.00 -0.65
CA ALA A 62 -5.65 -12.44 -0.80
C ALA A 62 -4.38 -12.82 -1.56
N LYS A 63 -3.72 -13.87 -1.10
CA LYS A 63 -2.64 -14.52 -1.84
C LYS A 63 -3.25 -15.58 -2.75
N VAL A 64 -3.10 -15.36 -4.04
CA VAL A 64 -3.75 -16.13 -5.10
C VAL A 64 -2.72 -16.61 -6.12
N LEU A 65 -2.98 -17.78 -6.68
CA LEU A 65 -2.33 -18.27 -7.88
C LEU A 65 -3.14 -17.73 -9.06
N ILE A 66 -2.51 -16.89 -9.86
CA ILE A 66 -3.11 -16.37 -11.08
C ILE A 66 -2.50 -17.02 -12.30
N ASP A 67 -3.28 -17.08 -13.37
CA ASP A 67 -2.90 -17.49 -14.72
C ASP A 67 -3.52 -16.47 -15.68
N THR A 68 -2.66 -15.62 -16.26
CA THR A 68 -3.05 -14.44 -17.05
C THR A 68 -2.29 -14.45 -18.36
N ASP A 69 -2.95 -14.05 -19.45
CA ASP A 69 -2.33 -13.83 -20.76
C ASP A 69 -1.90 -12.37 -20.97
N GLU A 70 -2.20 -11.49 -20.02
CA GLU A 70 -1.88 -10.07 -20.06
C GLU A 70 -1.01 -9.60 -18.86
N PRO A 71 -0.17 -8.56 -19.05
CA PRO A 71 0.69 -7.98 -18.02
C PRO A 71 -0.10 -7.05 -17.08
N ALA A 72 -1.17 -7.55 -16.45
CA ALA A 72 -2.09 -6.73 -15.64
C ALA A 72 -1.68 -6.59 -14.17
N TYR A 73 -0.85 -7.50 -13.63
CA TYR A 73 -0.55 -7.57 -12.20
C TYR A 73 0.89 -7.19 -11.90
N ALA A 74 1.08 -6.12 -11.13
CA ALA A 74 2.40 -5.68 -10.70
C ALA A 74 2.96 -6.60 -9.62
N VAL A 75 4.16 -7.15 -9.85
CA VAL A 75 4.91 -7.95 -8.87
C VAL A 75 6.24 -7.26 -8.59
N ARG A 76 6.50 -6.97 -7.31
CA ARG A 76 7.78 -6.39 -6.88
C ARG A 76 8.82 -7.49 -6.70
N ARG A 77 9.90 -7.43 -7.48
CA ARG A 77 11.15 -8.20 -7.30
C ARG A 77 12.29 -7.20 -7.07
N GLU A 78 13.45 -7.40 -7.69
CA GLU A 78 14.49 -6.35 -7.77
C GLU A 78 13.94 -5.08 -8.43
N ARG A 79 13.07 -5.27 -9.43
CA ARG A 79 12.28 -4.21 -10.08
C ARG A 79 10.81 -4.62 -10.10
N THR A 80 9.92 -3.66 -10.29
CA THR A 80 8.50 -3.95 -10.54
C THR A 80 8.37 -4.56 -11.94
N ILE A 81 7.85 -5.77 -12.00
CA ILE A 81 7.60 -6.50 -13.25
C ILE A 81 6.11 -6.81 -13.38
N PHE A 82 5.64 -7.00 -14.60
CA PHE A 82 4.27 -7.41 -14.91
C PHE A 82 4.30 -8.76 -15.64
N PRO A 83 4.47 -9.87 -14.91
CA PRO A 83 4.65 -11.18 -15.53
C PRO A 83 3.34 -11.69 -16.15
N VAL A 84 3.50 -12.49 -17.20
CA VAL A 84 2.42 -13.20 -17.90
C VAL A 84 2.58 -14.70 -17.64
N GLY A 85 1.46 -15.42 -17.60
CA GLY A 85 1.38 -16.84 -17.27
C GLY A 85 1.02 -17.08 -15.82
N ARG A 86 1.54 -18.17 -15.24
CA ARG A 86 1.10 -18.67 -13.94
C ARG A 86 2.06 -18.33 -12.81
N PHE A 87 1.59 -17.59 -11.81
CA PHE A 87 2.41 -17.20 -10.66
C PHE A 87 1.59 -16.86 -9.41
N TRP A 88 2.26 -16.90 -8.25
CA TRP A 88 1.68 -16.48 -6.98
C TRP A 88 1.85 -14.98 -6.77
N VAL A 89 0.77 -14.31 -6.37
CA VAL A 89 0.76 -12.88 -6.06
C VAL A 89 -0.26 -12.58 -4.94
N THR A 90 -0.01 -11.52 -4.19
CA THR A 90 -0.97 -10.98 -3.21
C THR A 90 -1.70 -9.81 -3.84
N LEU A 91 -3.02 -9.93 -3.99
CA LEU A 91 -3.87 -8.93 -4.63
C LEU A 91 -4.82 -8.29 -3.62
N THR A 92 -5.14 -7.03 -3.87
CA THR A 92 -6.13 -6.23 -3.14
C THR A 92 -7.50 -6.26 -3.83
N THR A 93 -8.54 -5.75 -3.17
CA THR A 93 -9.92 -5.72 -3.66
C THR A 93 -10.08 -5.37 -5.15
N PRO A 94 -9.54 -4.25 -5.69
CA PRO A 94 -9.72 -3.92 -7.10
C PRO A 94 -9.05 -4.93 -8.05
N GLU A 95 -7.84 -5.37 -7.73
CA GLU A 95 -7.09 -6.35 -8.53
C GLU A 95 -7.76 -7.73 -8.50
N LEU A 96 -8.31 -8.13 -7.35
CA LEU A 96 -9.10 -9.35 -7.21
C LEU A 96 -10.39 -9.28 -8.02
N LYS A 97 -11.10 -8.14 -8.02
CA LYS A 97 -12.29 -7.94 -8.86
C LYS A 97 -11.94 -8.08 -10.34
N TYR A 98 -10.84 -7.46 -10.76
CA TYR A 98 -10.32 -7.58 -12.13
C TYR A 98 -9.98 -9.03 -12.49
N ALA A 99 -9.25 -9.73 -11.62
CA ALA A 99 -8.90 -11.14 -11.82
C ALA A 99 -10.13 -12.07 -11.88
N PHE A 100 -11.17 -11.77 -11.11
CA PHE A 100 -12.43 -12.52 -11.18
C PHE A 100 -13.29 -12.22 -12.42
N GLN A 101 -13.15 -11.05 -13.01
CA GLN A 101 -13.83 -10.66 -14.26
C GLN A 101 -13.20 -11.37 -15.47
N HIS A 102 -11.88 -11.52 -15.47
CA HIS A 102 -11.13 -12.16 -16.56
C HIS A 102 -10.84 -13.65 -16.31
N ASN A 103 -11.36 -14.22 -15.22
CA ASN A 103 -11.15 -15.63 -14.83
C ASN A 103 -9.67 -16.02 -14.63
N HIS A 104 -8.83 -15.10 -14.18
CA HIS A 104 -7.40 -15.35 -13.96
C HIS A 104 -7.08 -16.10 -12.67
N ILE A 105 -8.01 -16.20 -11.72
CA ILE A 105 -7.76 -16.85 -10.42
C ILE A 105 -7.86 -18.38 -10.56
N VAL A 106 -6.72 -19.06 -10.41
CA VAL A 106 -6.64 -20.53 -10.39
C VAL A 106 -6.87 -21.09 -8.98
N LYS A 107 -6.23 -20.49 -7.98
CA LYS A 107 -6.29 -20.97 -6.58
C LYS A 107 -6.17 -19.82 -5.60
N VAL A 108 -6.84 -19.94 -4.45
CA VAL A 108 -6.68 -19.02 -3.32
C VAL A 108 -5.99 -19.77 -2.19
N GLU A 109 -4.90 -19.21 -1.66
CA GLU A 109 -4.17 -19.79 -0.52
C GLU A 109 -4.69 -19.26 0.80
N GLN A 110 -4.74 -17.94 0.94
CA GLN A 110 -5.19 -17.25 2.14
C GLN A 110 -5.80 -15.90 1.79
N ALA A 111 -6.73 -15.45 2.63
CA ALA A 111 -7.37 -14.16 2.50
C ALA A 111 -7.56 -13.49 3.86
N VAL A 112 -7.50 -12.16 3.85
CA VAL A 112 -7.75 -11.30 5.00
C VAL A 112 -8.90 -10.37 4.62
N ILE A 113 -9.94 -10.35 5.45
CA ILE A 113 -11.18 -9.64 5.19
C ILE A 113 -11.31 -8.47 6.17
N TYR A 114 -11.69 -7.32 5.62
CA TYR A 114 -11.92 -6.07 6.34
C TYR A 114 -13.30 -5.52 6.05
N GLU A 115 -13.92 -4.91 7.05
CA GLU A 115 -15.02 -3.97 6.83
C GLU A 115 -14.52 -2.81 5.97
N GLN A 116 -15.38 -2.27 5.13
CA GLN A 116 -15.07 -1.09 4.32
C GLN A 116 -16.03 0.04 4.60
N ALA A 117 -15.52 1.26 4.55
CA ALA A 117 -16.32 2.47 4.63
C ALA A 117 -15.73 3.56 3.75
N ASP A 118 -16.54 4.56 3.43
CA ASP A 118 -16.06 5.82 2.88
C ASP A 118 -15.53 6.70 4.02
N ILE A 119 -14.20 6.84 4.07
CA ILE A 119 -13.48 7.59 5.12
C ILE A 119 -12.82 8.86 4.59
N PHE A 120 -12.84 9.08 3.28
CA PHE A 120 -12.07 10.16 2.66
C PHE A 120 -12.91 11.17 1.87
N SER A 121 -14.15 10.84 1.47
CA SER A 121 -14.98 11.77 0.68
C SER A 121 -15.14 13.14 1.34
N SER A 122 -15.52 13.16 2.62
CA SER A 122 -15.72 14.40 3.39
C SER A 122 -14.45 15.25 3.48
N TYR A 123 -13.28 14.62 3.63
CA TYR A 123 -11.99 15.28 3.63
C TYR A 123 -11.68 15.89 2.26
N VAL A 124 -11.79 15.07 1.21
CA VAL A 124 -11.48 15.50 -0.16
C VAL A 124 -12.42 16.64 -0.59
N ASP A 125 -13.72 16.51 -0.36
CA ASP A 125 -14.72 17.52 -0.71
C ASP A 125 -14.45 18.85 -0.03
N ARG A 126 -14.11 18.80 1.27
CA ARG A 126 -13.76 20.00 2.04
C ARG A 126 -12.53 20.71 1.47
N PHE A 127 -11.42 19.99 1.27
CA PHE A 127 -10.18 20.61 0.80
C PHE A 127 -10.24 21.00 -0.67
N TYR A 128 -11.03 20.29 -1.48
CA TYR A 128 -11.28 20.67 -2.87
C TYR A 128 -12.09 21.96 -2.94
N LYS A 129 -13.15 22.09 -2.14
CA LYS A 129 -13.94 23.33 -2.05
C LYS A 129 -13.07 24.53 -1.62
N LEU A 130 -12.31 24.37 -0.55
CA LEU A 130 -11.37 25.41 -0.07
C LEU A 130 -10.38 25.82 -1.15
N ARG A 131 -9.83 24.84 -1.90
CA ARG A 131 -8.91 25.13 -3.02
C ARG A 131 -9.56 26.01 -4.09
N GLN A 132 -10.83 25.81 -4.42
CA GLN A 132 -11.54 26.65 -5.40
C GLN A 132 -11.85 28.05 -4.87
N GLU A 133 -12.18 28.17 -3.58
CA GLU A 133 -12.39 29.46 -2.91
C GLU A 133 -11.09 30.28 -2.92
N PHE A 134 -9.96 29.71 -2.52
CA PHE A 134 -8.65 30.39 -2.56
C PHE A 134 -8.20 30.74 -3.97
N ARG A 135 -8.51 29.89 -4.95
CA ARG A 135 -8.25 30.18 -6.36
C ARG A 135 -9.04 31.39 -6.84
N SER A 136 -10.30 31.50 -6.44
CA SER A 136 -11.17 32.63 -6.79
C SER A 136 -10.76 33.92 -6.08
N ALA A 137 -10.24 33.80 -4.85
CA ALA A 137 -9.69 34.92 -4.08
C ALA A 137 -8.28 35.36 -4.52
N GLY A 138 -7.63 34.63 -5.44
CA GLY A 138 -6.30 34.97 -5.96
C GLY A 138 -5.14 34.68 -4.99
N VAL A 139 -5.34 33.84 -3.97
CA VAL A 139 -4.29 33.54 -2.97
C VAL A 139 -3.60 32.22 -3.30
N ALA A 140 -2.51 32.30 -4.06
CA ALA A 140 -1.82 31.15 -4.65
C ALA A 140 -1.23 30.19 -3.60
N GLU A 141 -0.74 30.72 -2.49
CA GLU A 141 -0.09 29.96 -1.41
C GLU A 141 -1.05 28.95 -0.79
N TYR A 142 -2.30 29.35 -0.55
CA TYR A 142 -3.31 28.46 0.02
C TYR A 142 -3.82 27.43 -0.98
N VAL A 143 -3.83 27.75 -2.28
CA VAL A 143 -4.14 26.76 -3.34
C VAL A 143 -3.13 25.62 -3.32
N GLU A 144 -1.83 25.95 -3.23
CA GLU A 144 -0.77 24.94 -3.14
C GLU A 144 -0.80 24.18 -1.81
N LEU A 145 -1.13 24.85 -0.70
CA LEU A 145 -1.30 24.18 0.59
C LEU A 145 -2.45 23.15 0.55
N CYS A 146 -3.62 23.52 0.02
CA CYS A 146 -4.73 22.58 -0.16
C CYS A 146 -4.36 21.41 -1.07
N LYS A 147 -3.62 21.66 -2.16
CA LYS A 147 -3.11 20.61 -3.04
C LYS A 147 -2.17 19.66 -2.30
N LYS A 148 -1.26 20.18 -1.45
CA LYS A 148 -0.38 19.36 -0.62
C LYS A 148 -1.19 18.48 0.33
N PHE A 149 -2.17 19.03 1.04
CA PHE A 149 -3.03 18.26 1.95
C PHE A 149 -3.76 17.11 1.24
N LEU A 150 -4.35 17.39 0.08
CA LEU A 150 -5.02 16.39 -0.75
C LEU A 150 -4.09 15.25 -1.18
N ASN A 151 -2.83 15.55 -1.50
CA ASN A 151 -1.87 14.56 -1.97
C ASN A 151 -1.06 13.89 -0.84
N SER A 152 -0.91 14.51 0.33
CA SER A 152 -0.08 13.96 1.42
C SER A 152 -0.82 12.95 2.28
N LEU A 153 -2.16 13.04 2.35
CA LEU A 153 -2.95 12.24 3.29
C LEU A 153 -2.76 10.74 3.06
N TYR A 154 -2.91 10.26 1.81
CA TYR A 154 -2.75 8.83 1.52
C TYR A 154 -1.34 8.32 1.84
N GLY A 155 -0.31 9.15 1.64
CA GLY A 155 1.07 8.82 1.97
C GLY A 155 1.27 8.53 3.45
N LYS A 156 0.50 9.18 4.33
CA LYS A 156 0.54 8.94 5.77
C LYS A 156 0.02 7.54 6.14
N PHE A 157 -0.99 7.04 5.44
CA PHE A 157 -1.51 5.67 5.61
C PHE A 157 -0.54 4.60 5.09
N GLY A 158 0.36 4.96 4.18
CA GLY A 158 1.42 4.07 3.65
C GLY A 158 2.74 4.15 4.41
N GLN A 159 2.83 4.97 5.47
CA GLN A 159 4.07 5.13 6.22
C GLN A 159 4.39 3.83 6.98
N LYS A 160 5.62 3.33 6.83
CA LYS A 160 6.11 2.19 7.62
C LYS A 160 6.21 2.62 9.09
N ALA A 161 5.68 1.79 9.98
CA ALA A 161 5.91 1.97 11.41
C ALA A 161 7.35 1.58 11.76
N ASP A 162 7.90 2.26 12.77
CA ASP A 162 9.19 1.90 13.35
C ASP A 162 9.08 0.53 14.02
N VAL A 163 10.05 -0.35 13.73
CA VAL A 163 10.13 -1.66 14.36
C VAL A 163 10.99 -1.54 15.61
N TRP A 164 10.34 -1.66 16.75
CA TRP A 164 11.01 -1.71 18.04
C TRP A 164 11.60 -3.11 18.26
N VAL A 165 12.89 -3.19 18.55
CA VAL A 165 13.62 -4.41 18.91
C VAL A 165 14.10 -4.23 20.35
N LYS A 166 13.75 -5.16 21.24
CA LYS A 166 14.29 -5.18 22.59
C LYS A 166 15.77 -5.56 22.57
N ILE A 167 16.65 -4.75 23.16
CA ILE A 167 18.11 -4.97 23.13
C ILE A 167 18.67 -5.43 24.46
N GLY A 168 18.11 -4.96 25.57
CA GLY A 168 18.58 -5.34 26.89
C GLY A 168 17.60 -4.93 27.99
N ASP A 169 18.07 -5.10 29.20
CA ASP A 169 17.43 -4.69 30.44
C ASP A 169 18.46 -3.78 31.15
N CYS A 170 18.07 -2.58 31.60
CA CYS A 170 18.97 -1.65 32.32
C CYS A 170 18.35 -1.25 33.66
N PRO A 171 18.83 -1.77 34.79
CA PRO A 171 18.28 -1.43 36.10
C PRO A 171 18.63 0.01 36.51
N ASP A 172 17.74 0.63 37.30
CA ASP A 172 17.86 1.96 37.93
C ASP A 172 17.69 3.20 37.03
N GLU A 173 17.22 3.03 35.79
CA GLU A 173 16.88 4.14 34.89
C GLU A 173 15.42 4.08 34.41
N PRO A 174 14.76 5.22 34.16
CA PRO A 174 13.42 5.25 33.56
C PRO A 174 13.46 4.77 32.10
N ASP A 175 12.36 4.19 31.62
CA ASP A 175 12.19 3.80 30.22
C ASP A 175 12.60 4.95 29.29
N ARG A 176 13.63 4.70 28.46
CA ARG A 176 14.12 5.65 27.46
C ARG A 176 14.17 5.02 26.08
N VAL A 177 13.89 5.85 25.08
CA VAL A 177 14.08 5.51 23.67
C VAL A 177 15.42 6.08 23.23
N GLU A 178 16.34 5.21 22.83
CA GLU A 178 17.63 5.61 22.29
C GLU A 178 17.74 5.18 20.82
N MET A 179 18.19 6.12 19.98
CA MET A 179 18.57 5.84 18.60
C MET A 179 20.05 5.48 18.58
N GLU A 180 20.37 4.18 18.54
CA GLU A 180 21.74 3.71 18.39
C GLU A 180 22.01 3.21 16.97
N LEU A 181 23.13 3.65 16.39
CA LEU A 181 23.70 3.04 15.18
C LEU A 181 24.47 1.78 15.61
N LEU A 182 23.83 0.61 15.54
CA LEU A 182 24.47 -0.65 15.95
C LEU A 182 25.38 -1.21 14.85
N GLU A 183 26.69 -1.20 15.08
CA GLU A 183 27.60 -2.20 14.50
C GLU A 183 27.45 -3.50 15.31
N ILE A 184 27.02 -4.58 14.64
CA ILE A 184 26.64 -5.83 15.32
C ILE A 184 27.89 -6.52 15.89
N THR A 185 28.01 -6.60 17.21
CA THR A 185 28.89 -7.55 17.91
C THR A 185 28.09 -8.27 19.00
N GLU A 186 27.98 -9.60 18.89
CA GLU A 186 27.19 -10.46 19.78
C GLU A 186 27.71 -10.46 21.23
N ARG A 187 26.82 -10.28 22.23
CA ARG A 187 26.77 -11.10 23.48
C ARG A 187 25.77 -10.61 24.56
N LEU A 188 25.10 -11.59 25.18
CA LEU A 188 24.59 -11.71 26.58
C LEU A 188 23.08 -11.81 26.85
N LYS A 189 22.76 -12.72 27.81
CA LYS A 189 21.48 -13.04 28.49
C LYS A 189 21.65 -12.67 30.00
N PRO A 190 20.65 -12.88 30.89
CA PRO A 190 19.26 -12.39 30.95
C PRO A 190 18.90 -11.71 32.31
N GLU A 191 17.72 -11.06 32.39
CA GLU A 191 16.80 -10.88 33.55
C GLU A 191 16.34 -9.42 33.90
N GLY A 192 15.29 -8.91 33.22
CA GLY A 192 14.22 -8.08 33.81
C GLY A 192 14.01 -6.62 33.29
N ILE A 193 12.81 -6.36 32.74
CA ILE A 193 12.21 -5.07 32.26
C ILE A 193 12.75 -4.48 30.93
N ASN A 194 11.84 -4.31 29.96
CA ASN A 194 12.07 -4.14 28.52
C ASN A 194 12.70 -2.78 28.09
N VAL A 195 13.94 -2.78 27.59
CA VAL A 195 14.49 -1.64 26.81
C VAL A 195 14.14 -1.80 25.32
N PHE A 196 13.47 -0.82 24.71
CA PHE A 196 13.06 -0.85 23.30
C PHE A 196 13.96 0.06 22.43
N ILE A 197 14.60 -0.47 21.39
CA ILE A 197 15.37 0.33 20.39
C ILE A 197 14.67 0.30 19.04
N VAL A 198 14.69 1.42 18.33
CA VAL A 198 14.22 1.50 16.94
C VAL A 198 15.30 0.92 16.02
N LYS A 199 15.02 -0.21 15.35
CA LYS A 199 15.91 -0.74 14.31
C LYS A 199 15.28 -0.54 12.94
N THR A 200 15.81 0.40 12.16
CA THR A 200 15.51 0.49 10.73
C THR A 200 16.27 -0.62 10.01
N LEU A 201 15.62 -1.75 9.74
CA LEU A 201 16.18 -2.84 8.94
C LEU A 201 15.90 -2.63 7.46
N GLU A 202 16.94 -2.30 6.68
CA GLU A 202 17.00 -2.67 5.26
C GLU A 202 17.65 -4.05 5.13
N ALA A 203 16.84 -5.06 4.80
CA ALA A 203 17.16 -6.17 3.88
C ALA A 203 16.03 -7.22 3.94
N GLY A 204 15.40 -7.48 2.79
CA GLY A 204 14.73 -8.75 2.46
C GLY A 204 13.47 -9.12 3.24
N LEU A 205 12.34 -9.14 2.52
CA LEU A 205 11.08 -9.76 2.95
C LEU A 205 11.32 -11.18 3.49
N ASP A 206 10.67 -11.55 4.58
CA ASP A 206 9.87 -12.77 4.53
C ASP A 206 8.72 -12.79 5.57
N PHE A 207 7.53 -12.71 4.98
CA PHE A 207 6.30 -13.38 5.39
C PHE A 207 5.48 -12.90 6.61
N LEU A 208 5.99 -12.22 7.64
CA LEU A 208 5.17 -12.01 8.87
C LEU A 208 5.28 -10.66 9.62
N LYS A 209 5.90 -9.61 9.06
CA LYS A 209 5.93 -8.26 9.73
C LYS A 209 4.82 -7.28 9.31
N GLN A 210 3.90 -7.68 8.42
CA GLN A 210 2.93 -6.77 7.77
C GLN A 210 1.52 -6.78 8.40
N TYR A 211 1.37 -7.37 9.59
CA TYR A 211 0.13 -7.34 10.37
C TYR A 211 0.40 -6.52 11.62
N PHE A 212 0.23 -5.22 11.45
CA PHE A 212 0.19 -4.13 12.42
C PHE A 212 -0.10 -4.54 13.88
N VAL A 213 0.61 -3.84 14.79
CA VAL A 213 0.17 -3.51 16.16
C VAL A 213 -1.32 -3.18 16.20
#